data_AF-A0A1J3F392-F1
#
_entry.id   AF-A0A1J3F392-F1
#
_cell.length_a   1.000
_cell.length_b   1.000
_cell.length_c   1.000
_cell.angle_alpha   90.00
_cell.angle_beta   90.00
_cell.angle_gamma   90.00
#
_symmetry.space_group_name_H-M   'P 1'
#
loop_
_entity.id
_entity.type
_entity.pdbx_description
1 polymer ?
#
loop_
_entity_poly.entity_id
_entity_poly.type
_entity_poly.pdbx_seq_one_letter_code
_entity_poly.pdbx_strand_id
1 'polypeptide(L)'
;MQRRVGSTCDTHIRKQTGEFGKLFEKTCQTKTKEERQLWWQALTDVADVLGYHSQNWHTEAEMIKAIANDVLGKLNLTPLKDFEDFVGMEYHIAKMSVLLNLESEEVRMVGIWGTSGIGKDHHCESFIRSA
;
A
#
# COMPACT_ATOMS: atom_id res chain seq x y z
N MET A 1 7.69 -21.94 9.96
CA MET A 1 7.37 -22.58 8.66
C MET A 1 7.19 -21.47 7.63
N GLN A 2 8.29 -20.88 7.15
CA GLN A 2 8.23 -19.84 6.12
C GLN A 2 7.78 -20.49 4.80
N ARG A 3 6.63 -20.07 4.27
CA ARG A 3 6.30 -20.36 2.87
C ARG A 3 7.27 -19.56 2.01
N ARG A 4 8.26 -20.23 1.43
CA ARG A 4 9.09 -19.65 0.36
C ARG A 4 8.15 -19.21 -0.75
N VAL A 5 8.00 -17.91 -0.96
CA VAL A 5 7.40 -17.37 -2.19
C VAL A 5 8.38 -17.71 -3.30
N GLY A 6 8.13 -18.79 -4.03
CA GLY A 6 8.94 -19.14 -5.18
C GLY A 6 8.87 -18.00 -6.19
N SER A 7 10.00 -17.37 -6.50
CA SER A 7 10.06 -16.39 -7.59
C SER A 7 9.87 -17.16 -8.90
N THR A 8 8.65 -17.19 -9.41
CA THR A 8 8.39 -17.71 -10.75
C THR A 8 8.71 -16.56 -11.70
N CYS A 9 9.62 -16.78 -12.65
CA CYS A 9 9.92 -15.77 -13.65
C CYS A 9 8.73 -15.62 -14.61
N ASP A 10 8.49 -14.39 -15.06
CA ASP A 10 7.34 -14.07 -15.92
C ASP A 10 7.35 -14.90 -17.21
N THR A 11 8.54 -15.29 -17.69
CA THR A 11 8.68 -16.20 -18.84
C THR A 11 8.06 -17.58 -18.63
N HIS A 12 8.15 -18.15 -17.41
CA HIS A 12 7.52 -19.43 -17.08
C HIS A 12 6.01 -19.31 -16.91
N ILE A 13 5.52 -18.16 -16.44
CA ILE A 13 4.08 -17.90 -16.35
C ILE A 13 3.51 -17.71 -17.76
N ARG A 14 4.15 -16.88 -18.60
CA ARG A 14 3.71 -16.54 -19.96
C ARG A 14 3.64 -17.73 -20.90
N LYS A 15 4.64 -18.61 -20.82
CA LYS A 15 4.70 -19.82 -21.66
C LYS A 15 4.13 -21.06 -20.96
N GLN A 16 3.74 -20.92 -19.69
CA GLN A 16 3.28 -22.00 -18.82
C GLN A 16 4.24 -23.19 -18.88
N THR A 17 5.53 -22.91 -18.66
CA THR A 17 6.63 -23.88 -18.68
C THR A 17 7.25 -24.07 -17.30
N GLY A 18 8.20 -25.00 -17.17
CA GLY A 18 8.89 -25.26 -15.90
C GLY A 18 7.95 -25.84 -14.83
N GLU A 19 8.24 -25.54 -13.56
CA GLU A 19 7.42 -26.02 -12.43
C GLU A 19 6.00 -25.48 -12.46
N PHE A 20 5.82 -24.22 -12.89
CA PHE A 20 4.50 -23.62 -13.05
C PHE A 20 3.69 -24.35 -14.12
N GLY A 21 4.31 -24.65 -15.27
CA GLY A 21 3.69 -25.42 -16.35
C GLY A 21 3.22 -26.81 -15.94
N LYS A 22 4.05 -27.55 -15.19
CA LYS A 22 3.68 -28.88 -14.64
C LYS A 22 2.43 -28.79 -13.74
N LEU A 23 2.36 -27.76 -12.91
CA LEU A 23 1.22 -27.52 -12.01
C LEU A 23 -0.03 -27.12 -12.80
N PHE A 24 0.13 -26.27 -13.81
CA PHE A 24 -0.94 -25.85 -14.71
C PHE A 24 -1.53 -27.06 -15.46
N GLU A 25 -0.68 -27.92 -16.02
CA GLU A 25 -1.11 -29.13 -16.73
C GLU A 25 -1.91 -30.07 -15.83
N LYS A 26 -1.42 -30.31 -14.60
CA LYS A 26 -2.14 -31.11 -13.60
C LYS A 26 -3.50 -30.50 -13.25
N THR A 27 -3.58 -29.18 -13.14
CA THR A 27 -4.81 -28.46 -12.81
C THR A 27 -5.83 -28.52 -13.95
N CYS A 28 -5.37 -28.50 -15.20
CA CYS A 28 -6.21 -28.53 -16.39
C CYS A 28 -6.62 -29.94 -16.85
N GLN A 29 -6.32 -31.00 -16.09
CA GLN A 29 -6.65 -32.38 -16.47
C GLN A 29 -8.17 -32.62 -16.58
N THR A 30 -8.97 -31.97 -15.73
CA THR A 30 -10.43 -32.12 -15.68
C THR A 30 -11.18 -31.02 -16.44
N LYS A 31 -10.44 -30.12 -17.11
CA LYS A 31 -10.98 -28.92 -17.75
C LYS A 31 -11.24 -29.12 -19.22
N THR A 32 -12.24 -28.42 -19.76
CA THR A 32 -12.49 -28.44 -21.20
C THR A 32 -11.37 -27.74 -21.96
N LYS A 33 -11.30 -27.97 -23.27
CA LYS A 33 -10.29 -27.33 -24.13
C LYS A 33 -10.46 -25.81 -24.12
N GLU A 34 -11.71 -25.35 -24.09
CA GLU A 34 -12.08 -23.93 -24.07
C GLU A 34 -11.66 -23.27 -22.76
N GLU A 35 -11.95 -23.88 -21.61
CA GLU A 35 -11.50 -23.39 -20.30
C GLU A 35 -9.97 -23.31 -20.23
N ARG A 36 -9.28 -24.34 -20.74
CA ARG A 36 -7.81 -24.37 -20.76
C ARG A 36 -7.23 -23.23 -21.61
N GLN A 37 -7.81 -22.97 -22.77
CA GLN A 37 -7.38 -21.87 -23.65
C GLN A 37 -7.63 -20.50 -23.00
N LEU A 38 -8.80 -20.31 -22.38
CA LEU A 38 -9.13 -19.08 -21.66
C LEU A 38 -8.12 -18.79 -20.54
N TRP A 39 -7.77 -19.82 -19.77
CA TRP A 39 -6.80 -19.68 -18.67
C TRP A 39 -5.39 -19.44 -19.19
N TRP A 40 -5.01 -20.12 -20.29
CA TRP A 40 -3.73 -19.92 -20.94
C TRP A 40 -3.55 -18.47 -21.39
N GLN A 41 -4.59 -17.91 -22.03
CA GLN A 41 -4.57 -16.52 -22.50
C GLN A 41 -4.54 -15.53 -21.32
N ALA A 42 -5.40 -15.72 -20.30
CA ALA A 42 -5.40 -14.86 -19.13
C ALA A 42 -4.06 -14.85 -18.38
N LEU A 43 -3.38 -16.00 -18.25
CA LEU A 43 -2.07 -16.07 -17.62
C LEU A 43 -0.97 -15.41 -18.46
N THR A 44 -1.10 -15.49 -19.78
CA THR A 44 -0.20 -14.81 -20.72
C THR A 44 -0.34 -13.30 -20.57
N ASP A 45 -1.58 -12.80 -20.59
CA ASP A 45 -1.88 -11.37 -20.45
C ASP A 45 -1.38 -10.82 -19.10
N VAL A 46 -1.60 -11.56 -18.00
CA VAL A 46 -1.11 -11.17 -16.66
C VAL A 46 0.42 -11.12 -16.60
N ALA A 47 1.11 -12.02 -17.30
CA ALA A 47 2.58 -12.04 -17.34
C ALA A 47 3.20 -10.95 -18.24
N ASP A 48 2.38 -10.23 -19.00
CA ASP A 48 2.80 -9.06 -19.78
C ASP A 48 2.55 -7.74 -19.02
N VAL A 49 1.82 -7.76 -17.90
CA VAL A 49 1.63 -6.60 -17.03
C VAL A 49 2.94 -6.28 -16.31
N LEU A 50 3.39 -5.03 -16.41
CA LEU A 50 4.54 -4.53 -15.64
C LEU A 50 4.22 -4.60 -14.14
N GLY A 51 5.03 -5.35 -13.39
CA GLY A 51 4.82 -5.60 -11.96
C GLY A 51 6.09 -5.51 -11.13
N TYR A 52 5.99 -5.96 -9.88
CA TYR A 52 7.09 -5.95 -8.93
C TYR A 52 7.72 -7.34 -8.85
N HIS A 53 9.03 -7.43 -9.13
CA HIS A 53 9.78 -8.68 -9.00
C HIS A 53 10.54 -8.72 -7.68
N SER A 54 10.35 -9.78 -6.88
CA SER A 54 10.95 -9.89 -5.54
C SER A 54 12.47 -9.86 -5.54
N GLN A 55 13.12 -10.28 -6.63
CA GLN A 55 14.57 -10.25 -6.80
C GLN A 55 15.14 -8.82 -6.90
N ASN A 56 14.30 -7.83 -7.20
CA ASN A 56 14.71 -6.43 -7.33
C ASN A 56 14.71 -5.69 -5.98
N TRP A 57 14.34 -6.35 -4.88
CA TRP A 57 14.17 -5.74 -3.56
C TRP A 57 15.10 -6.39 -2.54
N HIS A 58 15.65 -5.58 -1.63
CA HIS A 58 16.52 -6.07 -0.57
C HIS A 58 15.70 -6.78 0.54
N THR A 59 14.51 -6.25 0.86
CA THR A 59 13.60 -6.84 1.83
C THR A 59 12.17 -6.92 1.32
N GLU A 60 11.41 -7.91 1.82
CA GLU A 60 9.97 -8.03 1.53
C GLU A 60 9.19 -6.82 2.06
N ALA A 61 9.62 -6.25 3.19
CA ALA A 61 8.98 -5.08 3.80
C ALA A 61 9.05 -3.84 2.90
N GLU A 62 10.19 -3.59 2.26
CA GLU A 62 10.34 -2.47 1.30
C GLU A 62 9.47 -2.67 0.07
N MET A 63 9.42 -3.90 -0.47
CA MET A 63 8.57 -4.24 -1.61
C MET A 63 7.08 -4.01 -1.28
N ILE A 64 6.62 -4.48 -0.11
CA ILE A 64 5.23 -4.29 0.34
C ILE A 64 4.91 -2.81 0.51
N LYS A 65 5.83 -2.04 1.11
CA LYS A 65 5.66 -0.58 1.28
C LYS A 65 5.52 0.12 -0.07
N ALA A 66 6.34 -0.24 -1.05
CA ALA A 66 6.26 0.34 -2.39
C ALA A 66 4.93 0.04 -3.08
N ILE A 67 4.47 -1.22 -3.02
CA ILE A 67 3.17 -1.63 -3.57
C ILE A 67 2.02 -0.86 -2.90
N ALA A 68 2.03 -0.75 -1.56
CA ALA A 68 1.00 -0.03 -0.83
C ALA A 68 0.93 1.45 -1.23
N ASN A 69 2.09 2.11 -1.38
CA ASN A 69 2.17 3.50 -1.79
C ASN A 69 1.70 3.71 -3.24
N ASP A 70 2.06 2.83 -4.17
CA ASP A 70 1.61 2.88 -5.56
C ASP A 70 0.08 2.72 -5.67
N VAL A 71 -0.50 1.77 -4.94
CA VAL A 71 -1.95 1.59 -4.86
C VAL A 71 -2.62 2.83 -4.24
N LEU A 72 -2.08 3.36 -3.14
CA LEU A 72 -2.61 4.56 -2.48
C LEU A 72 -2.63 5.77 -3.44
N GLY A 73 -1.53 5.98 -4.18
CA GLY A 73 -1.42 7.03 -5.18
C GLY A 73 -2.41 6.87 -6.33
N LYS A 74 -2.57 5.65 -6.85
CA LYS A 74 -3.53 5.33 -7.93
C LYS A 74 -4.99 5.54 -7.51
N LEU A 75 -5.30 5.28 -6.24
CA LEU A 75 -6.64 5.47 -5.71
C LEU A 75 -6.97 6.95 -5.42
N ASN A 76 -6.03 7.87 -5.63
CA ASN A 76 -6.14 9.28 -5.21
C ASN A 76 -6.61 9.41 -3.75
N LEU A 77 -6.28 8.41 -2.92
CA LEU A 77 -6.35 8.49 -1.47
C LEU A 77 -5.20 9.38 -0.99
N THR A 78 -5.14 10.59 -1.55
CA THR A 78 -4.48 11.71 -0.92
C THR A 78 -5.04 11.76 0.50
N PRO A 79 -4.20 11.93 1.55
CA PRO A 79 -4.71 12.29 2.86
C PRO A 79 -5.76 13.38 2.65
N LEU A 80 -6.99 13.08 3.06
CA LEU A 80 -8.19 13.83 2.76
C LEU A 80 -7.87 15.34 2.77
N LYS A 81 -8.08 16.02 1.63
CA LYS A 81 -7.95 17.47 1.48
C LYS A 81 -9.03 18.25 2.26
N ASP A 82 -9.68 17.61 3.23
CA ASP A 82 -10.73 18.15 4.09
C ASP A 82 -10.25 19.30 5.00
N PHE A 83 -9.01 19.76 4.83
CA PHE A 83 -8.45 20.91 5.53
C PHE A 83 -8.48 22.21 4.71
N GLU A 84 -8.79 22.18 3.40
CA GLU A 84 -8.88 23.41 2.57
C GLU A 84 -10.03 24.34 3.01
N ASP A 85 -11.06 23.82 3.70
CA ASP A 85 -12.18 24.62 4.22
C ASP A 85 -11.88 25.28 5.59
N PHE A 86 -10.71 25.05 6.20
CA PHE A 86 -10.41 25.50 7.56
C PHE A 86 -9.29 26.53 7.61
N VAL A 87 -9.60 27.74 7.13
CA VAL A 87 -8.74 28.92 7.27
C VAL A 87 -8.36 29.14 8.75
N GLY A 88 -7.09 28.97 9.09
CA GLY A 88 -6.53 29.31 10.41
C GLY A 88 -6.07 28.13 11.27
N MET A 89 -6.30 26.88 10.84
CA MET A 89 -5.76 25.71 11.54
C MET A 89 -4.24 25.56 11.37
N GLU A 90 -3.67 26.07 10.28
CA GLU A 90 -2.22 26.05 10.04
C GLU A 90 -1.47 26.76 11.17
N TYR A 91 -2.01 27.87 11.68
CA TYR A 91 -1.43 28.60 12.80
C TYR A 91 -1.46 27.77 14.10
N HIS A 92 -2.56 27.05 14.35
CA HIS A 92 -2.69 26.20 15.53
C HIS A 92 -1.78 24.98 15.46
N ILE A 93 -1.67 24.33 14.29
CA ILE A 93 -0.76 23.21 14.06
C ILE A 93 0.70 23.66 14.22
N ALA A 94 1.11 24.76 13.59
CA ALA A 94 2.48 25.28 13.72
C ALA A 94 2.82 25.60 15.18
N LYS A 95 1.88 26.20 15.92
CA LYS A 95 2.06 26.48 17.35
C LYS A 95 2.17 25.19 18.18
N MET A 96 1.40 24.16 17.85
CA MET A 96 1.49 22.85 18.51
C MET A 96 2.80 22.14 18.20
N SER A 97 3.29 22.17 16.96
CA SER A 97 4.58 21.58 16.57
C SER A 97 5.74 22.21 17.35
N VAL A 98 5.71 23.53 17.56
CA VAL A 98 6.70 24.24 18.40
C VAL A 98 6.62 23.82 19.87
N LEU A 99 5.40 23.69 20.42
CA LEU A 99 5.20 23.27 21.81
C LEU A 99 5.61 21.82 22.05
N LEU A 100 5.33 20.94 21.10
CA LEU A 100 5.67 19.52 21.17
C LEU A 100 7.13 19.26 20.87
N ASN A 101 7.79 20.16 20.13
CA ASN A 101 9.19 20.05 19.73
C ASN A 101 9.49 18.64 19.20
N LEU A 102 8.81 18.24 18.12
CA LEU A 102 8.79 16.87 17.59
C LEU A 102 10.19 16.32 17.24
N GLU A 103 11.21 17.17 17.14
CA GLU A 103 12.61 16.79 16.91
C GLU A 103 13.36 16.32 18.18
N SER A 104 12.73 16.41 19.36
CA SER A 104 13.29 16.00 20.64
C SER A 104 12.92 14.54 20.99
N GLU A 105 13.89 13.77 21.49
CA GLU A 105 13.68 12.38 21.95
C GLU A 105 12.90 12.27 23.28
N GLU A 106 12.69 13.39 23.98
CA GLU A 106 11.91 13.45 25.22
C GLU A 106 10.39 13.32 25.00
N VAL A 107 9.73 12.46 25.78
CA VAL A 107 8.27 12.33 25.76
C VAL A 107 7.61 13.56 26.39
N ARG A 108 6.80 14.28 25.61
CA ARG A 108 6.03 15.45 26.06
C ARG A 108 4.54 15.21 25.89
N MET A 109 3.77 15.63 26.89
CA MET A 109 2.31 15.58 26.86
C MET A 109 1.76 17.01 26.81
N VAL A 110 0.94 17.31 25.81
CA VAL A 110 0.28 18.61 25.66
C VAL A 110 -1.23 18.41 25.71
N GLY A 111 -1.90 19.09 26.65
CA GLY A 111 -3.35 19.06 26.79
C GLY A 111 -3.99 20.22 26.02
N ILE A 112 -4.98 19.92 25.18
CA ILE A 112 -5.81 20.95 24.51
C ILE A 112 -7.04 21.21 25.39
N TRP A 113 -7.27 22.46 25.81
CA TRP A 113 -8.45 22.90 26.59
C TRP A 113 -9.25 23.98 25.82
N GLY A 114 -10.57 24.03 25.99
CA GLY A 114 -11.46 25.00 25.32
C GLY A 114 -12.94 24.67 25.54
N THR A 115 -13.83 25.63 25.24
CA THR A 115 -15.29 25.50 25.44
C THR A 115 -15.90 24.43 24.52
N SER A 116 -16.98 23.80 24.97
CA SER A 116 -17.69 22.77 24.20
C SER A 116 -18.18 23.34 22.86
N GLY A 117 -18.00 22.59 21.76
CA GLY A 117 -18.44 22.98 20.41
C GLY A 117 -17.39 23.64 19.50
N ILE A 118 -16.17 23.91 19.98
CA ILE A 118 -15.09 24.54 19.16
C ILE A 118 -14.39 23.56 18.19
N GLY A 119 -14.69 22.26 18.26
CA GLY A 119 -14.04 21.27 17.37
C GLY A 119 -12.65 20.84 17.83
N LYS A 120 -12.38 20.86 19.15
CA LYS A 120 -11.09 20.44 19.73
C LYS A 120 -10.66 19.03 19.31
N ASP A 121 -11.62 18.11 19.21
CA ASP A 121 -11.35 16.74 18.77
C ASP A 121 -10.86 16.70 17.32
N HIS A 122 -11.41 17.59 16.47
CA HIS A 122 -11.00 17.72 15.07
C HIS A 122 -9.63 18.39 14.94
N HIS A 123 -9.30 19.36 15.81
CA HIS A 123 -7.94 19.93 15.90
C HIS A 123 -6.90 18.88 16.32
N CYS A 124 -7.22 18.04 17.32
CA CYS A 124 -6.36 16.92 17.73
C CYS A 124 -6.13 15.94 16.58
N GLU A 125 -7.20 15.53 15.88
CA GLU A 125 -7.12 14.58 14.77
C GLU A 125 -6.29 15.12 13.60
N SER A 126 -6.47 16.40 13.25
CA SER A 126 -5.69 17.09 12.22
C SER A 126 -4.20 17.14 12.55
N PHE A 127 -3.85 17.44 13.81
CA PHE A 127 -2.46 17.45 14.26
C PHE A 127 -1.82 16.05 14.18
N ILE A 128 -2.52 14.99 14.63
CA ILE A 128 -2.00 13.61 14.59
C ILE A 128 -1.74 13.15 13.15
N ARG A 129 -2.52 13.62 12.17
CA ARG A 129 -2.34 13.27 10.75
C ARG A 129 -1.26 14.07 10.04
N SER A 130 -0.83 15.20 10.60
CA SER A 130 0.18 16.09 10.01
C SER A 130 1.59 15.91 10.59
N ALA A 131 1.70 15.25 11.74
CA ALA A 131 2.96 14.80 12.34
C ALA A 131 3.39 13.43 11.79
#